data_AF-A0A077M0W7-F1
#
_entry.id   AF-A0A077M0W7-F1
#
_cell.length_a   1.000
_cell.length_b   1.000
_cell.length_c   1.000
_cell.angle_alpha   90.00
_cell.angle_beta   90.00
_cell.angle_gamma   90.00
#
_symmetry.space_group_name_H-M   'P 1'
#
loop_
_entity.id
_entity.type
_entity.pdbx_description
1 polymer ?
#
loop_
_entity_poly.entity_id
_entity_poly.type
_entity_poly.pdbx_seq_one_letter_code
_entity_poly.pdbx_strand_id
1 'polypeptide(L)'
;MSISRARVSGFSPAVNGLHFDNTWPHVPDWRVSIAGGVIAIGDAANGMCGGMAYTVRDLFEAGLLPPDDRSAPRSGPLFDYVANRLLASFDLPGGPLEYIGAMSPLLPDVGRSAIIRQAWADIRPDIDAQRLSPIGVIKVRSALVTDIGRNHQCLVFGYDLDGSHLTLHTFNPNSNSVDVTLTMDLAAENITIESSDGTDVFSLFRTNYHPVFPAPLVGSLGLRHRLGIADVVFAASGGQLHDLSLLSGRGWATWQLPGPPAAGSPREYVTTSFDQASRVVYRGADEHLHELSLEATGLWTSDDLSVLTGSPEAAGDPSGYVTDDVDQAARVVYRGTDGHVLELSLTPGGSWTWGDLTALTGAPPATGDPSGYVTDDVDQAARVVYRGTDGHVLELSLAPGGRWTWGDLTALTSAPEAAGDPSGYVTRTIDRAARVVYLDAAGHIGEFTLIPGAAWHYADLSQTAAPLGGLVTATGPPHGCATPISL
;
A
#
# COMPACT_ATOMS: atom_id res chain seq x y z
N MET A 1 -13.69 38.89 21.03
CA MET A 1 -12.85 38.65 19.84
C MET A 1 -13.02 37.20 19.45
N SER A 2 -13.03 36.87 18.17
CA SER A 2 -13.14 35.48 17.72
C SER A 2 -11.77 34.82 17.79
N ILE A 3 -11.65 33.70 18.49
CA ILE A 3 -10.45 32.86 18.45
C ILE A 3 -10.33 32.30 17.03
N SER A 4 -9.15 32.48 16.40
CA SER A 4 -8.83 31.86 15.11
C SER A 4 -8.15 30.53 15.39
N ARG A 5 -8.64 29.44 14.78
CA ARG A 5 -8.07 28.11 14.95
C ARG A 5 -8.03 27.36 13.63
N ALA A 6 -6.96 26.61 13.42
CA ALA A 6 -6.84 25.69 12.31
C ALA A 6 -6.11 24.42 12.76
N ARG A 7 -6.48 23.29 12.17
CA ARG A 7 -5.79 22.00 12.27
C ARG A 7 -5.69 21.41 10.86
N VAL A 8 -4.60 20.70 10.58
CA VAL A 8 -4.48 19.89 9.37
C VAL A 8 -5.41 18.68 9.50
N SER A 9 -6.40 18.59 8.62
CA SER A 9 -7.44 17.56 8.66
C SER A 9 -6.82 16.15 8.55
N GLY A 10 -7.28 15.23 9.39
CA GLY A 10 -6.84 13.84 9.39
C GLY A 10 -5.49 13.57 10.04
N PHE A 11 -4.75 14.61 10.48
CA PHE A 11 -3.49 14.42 11.19
C PHE A 11 -3.69 14.36 12.72
N SER A 12 -3.09 13.37 13.36
CA SER A 12 -2.83 13.37 14.80
C SER A 12 -1.51 12.67 15.12
N PRO A 13 -0.73 13.16 16.11
CA PRO A 13 0.51 12.50 16.53
C PRO A 13 0.33 11.00 16.84
N ALA A 14 -0.76 10.65 17.53
CA ALA A 14 -1.03 9.26 17.95
C ALA A 14 -1.31 8.28 16.79
N VAL A 15 -1.81 8.75 15.64
CA VAL A 15 -2.14 7.91 14.48
C VAL A 15 -1.08 7.99 13.38
N ASN A 16 -0.52 9.19 13.16
CA ASN A 16 0.35 9.46 12.01
C ASN A 16 1.83 9.54 12.39
N GLY A 17 2.15 9.69 13.68
CA GLY A 17 3.52 9.68 14.18
C GLY A 17 4.10 8.26 14.20
N LEU A 18 5.42 8.13 13.95
CA LEU A 18 6.13 6.86 14.16
C LEU A 18 5.87 6.35 15.59
N HIS A 19 5.61 5.05 15.78
CA HIS A 19 5.18 4.50 17.07
C HIS A 19 6.30 4.28 18.11
N PHE A 20 7.48 4.87 17.89
CA PHE A 20 8.58 4.95 18.85
C PHE A 20 9.10 6.38 18.99
N ASP A 21 9.58 6.72 20.18
CA ASP A 21 10.22 8.02 20.43
C ASP A 21 11.61 8.04 19.79
N ASN A 22 12.16 9.25 19.66
CA ASN A 22 13.50 9.54 19.15
C ASN A 22 14.62 9.07 20.11
N THR A 23 14.63 7.78 20.41
CA THR A 23 15.61 7.06 21.25
C THR A 23 16.19 5.93 20.41
N TRP A 24 17.32 6.20 19.77
CA TRP A 24 17.93 5.29 18.80
C TRP A 24 19.09 4.49 19.42
N PRO A 25 19.31 3.25 18.97
CA PRO A 25 20.52 2.50 19.31
C PRO A 25 21.79 3.21 18.81
N HIS A 26 22.92 2.96 19.48
CA HIS A 26 24.24 3.43 19.00
C HIS A 26 24.62 2.72 17.70
N VAL A 27 24.39 3.40 16.57
CA VAL A 27 24.75 2.97 15.22
C VAL A 27 25.07 4.21 14.37
N PRO A 28 25.97 4.12 13.39
CA PRO A 28 26.22 5.24 12.48
C PRO A 28 24.96 5.62 11.70
N ASP A 29 24.71 6.91 11.54
CA ASP A 29 23.62 7.44 10.71
C ASP A 29 23.82 7.07 9.24
N TRP A 30 25.07 7.14 8.76
CA TRP A 30 25.45 6.76 7.40
C TRP A 30 26.71 5.91 7.37
N ARG A 31 26.76 5.01 6.37
CA ARG A 31 27.95 4.23 6.01
C ARG A 31 28.29 4.49 4.56
N VAL A 32 29.45 5.08 4.32
CA VAL A 32 29.93 5.41 2.96
C VAL A 32 31.06 4.45 2.59
N SER A 33 30.84 3.66 1.54
CA SER A 33 31.86 2.80 0.96
C SER A 33 32.82 3.63 0.11
N ILE A 34 34.11 3.59 0.45
CA ILE A 34 35.19 4.19 -0.33
C ILE A 34 36.22 3.12 -0.72
N ALA A 35 37.04 3.41 -1.74
CA ALA A 35 38.19 2.57 -2.06
C ALA A 35 39.17 2.55 -0.87
N GLY A 36 39.09 1.51 -0.04
CA GLY A 36 39.89 1.35 1.19
C GLY A 36 39.09 1.04 2.46
N GLY A 37 37.75 1.03 2.42
CA GLY A 37 36.92 0.63 3.56
C GLY A 37 35.55 1.33 3.63
N VAL A 38 34.84 1.12 4.73
CA VAL A 38 33.55 1.78 5.03
C VAL A 38 33.79 2.85 6.09
N ILE A 39 33.44 4.11 5.78
CA ILE A 39 33.46 5.21 6.74
C ILE A 39 32.08 5.31 7.40
N ALA A 40 32.07 5.28 8.73
CA ALA A 40 30.89 5.57 9.55
C ALA A 40 30.79 7.08 9.82
N ILE A 41 29.61 7.66 9.59
CA ILE A 41 29.33 9.09 9.79
C ILE A 41 28.13 9.20 10.73
N GLY A 42 28.25 10.03 11.77
CA GLY A 42 27.19 10.27 12.75
C GLY A 42 27.01 9.14 13.77
N ASP A 43 26.11 9.34 14.72
CA ASP A 43 25.65 8.33 15.69
C ASP A 43 24.19 8.63 16.01
N ALA A 44 23.30 7.72 15.61
CA ALA A 44 21.85 7.84 15.73
C ALA A 44 21.40 8.07 17.17
N ALA A 45 22.17 7.60 18.16
CA ALA A 45 21.88 7.82 19.57
C ALA A 45 21.92 9.32 19.97
N ASN A 46 22.50 10.19 19.15
CA ASN A 46 22.43 11.64 19.32
C ASN A 46 21.06 12.23 18.91
N GLY A 47 20.16 11.42 18.35
CA GLY A 47 18.80 11.76 17.97
C GLY A 47 18.66 12.09 16.48
N MET A 48 17.55 11.64 15.89
CA MET A 48 17.17 11.83 14.49
C MET A 48 15.85 12.59 14.35
N CYS A 49 15.58 13.56 15.24
CA CYS A 49 14.30 14.29 15.28
C CYS A 49 13.89 14.90 13.93
N GLY A 50 14.83 15.51 13.21
CA GLY A 50 14.59 16.08 11.88
C GLY A 50 14.19 15.01 10.85
N GLY A 51 14.88 13.87 10.86
CA GLY A 51 14.56 12.74 9.99
C GLY A 51 13.19 12.15 10.30
N MET A 52 12.83 12.01 11.57
CA MET A 52 11.51 11.52 11.99
C MET A 52 10.40 12.50 11.60
N ALA A 53 10.59 13.81 11.83
CA ALA A 53 9.62 14.83 11.44
C ALA A 53 9.38 14.83 9.92
N TYR A 54 10.43 14.77 9.12
CA TYR A 54 10.29 14.76 7.66
C TYR A 54 9.69 13.45 7.16
N THR A 55 10.03 12.31 7.77
CA THR A 55 9.44 11.00 7.45
C THR A 55 7.94 10.96 7.73
N VAL A 56 7.50 11.44 8.90
CA VAL A 56 6.07 11.51 9.25
C VAL A 56 5.31 12.43 8.29
N ARG A 57 5.92 13.56 7.90
CA ARG A 57 5.31 14.45 6.91
C ARG A 57 5.19 13.78 5.54
N ASP A 58 6.23 13.12 5.07
CA ASP A 58 6.23 12.39 3.78
C ASP A 58 5.14 11.30 3.76
N LEU A 59 5.05 10.50 4.83
CA LEU A 59 4.03 9.45 4.98
C LEU A 59 2.63 10.03 4.99
N PHE A 60 2.38 11.07 5.80
CA PHE A 60 1.08 11.70 5.89
C PHE A 60 0.64 12.35 4.57
N GLU A 61 1.53 13.08 3.91
CA GLU A 61 1.23 13.73 2.63
C GLU A 61 1.04 12.71 1.49
N ALA A 62 1.67 11.53 1.59
CA ALA A 62 1.45 10.38 0.72
C ALA A 62 0.18 9.56 1.09
N GLY A 63 -0.54 9.91 2.17
CA GLY A 63 -1.71 9.19 2.64
C GLY A 63 -1.41 7.85 3.31
N LEU A 64 -0.16 7.62 3.72
CA LEU A 64 0.32 6.40 4.35
C LEU A 64 0.29 6.50 5.87
N LEU A 65 0.00 5.38 6.54
CA LEU A 65 0.23 5.24 7.97
C LEU A 65 1.72 4.89 8.24
N PRO A 66 2.26 5.28 9.40
CA PRO A 66 3.60 4.91 9.79
C PRO A 66 3.75 3.39 9.97
N PRO A 67 4.99 2.86 9.83
CA PRO A 67 5.25 1.47 10.14
C PRO A 67 4.84 1.04 11.55
N ASP A 68 4.48 -0.24 11.69
CA ASP A 68 4.05 -0.84 12.97
C ASP A 68 5.18 -0.95 14.01
N ASP A 69 6.43 -0.67 13.61
CA ASP A 69 7.60 -0.63 14.49
C ASP A 69 7.32 0.19 15.74
N ARG A 70 7.47 -0.43 16.91
CA ARG A 70 7.31 0.22 18.22
C ARG A 70 8.64 0.52 18.91
N SER A 71 9.74 0.28 18.22
CA SER A 71 11.10 0.58 18.68
C SER A 71 11.93 1.07 17.51
N ALA A 72 12.79 2.06 17.75
CA ALA A 72 13.67 2.60 16.73
C ALA A 72 14.59 1.51 16.14
N PRO A 73 14.52 1.22 14.83
CA PRO A 73 15.30 0.14 14.21
C PRO A 73 16.80 0.47 14.21
N ARG A 74 17.63 -0.58 14.20
CA ARG A 74 19.10 -0.46 14.09
C ARG A 74 19.61 -0.33 12.64
N SER A 75 18.81 -0.76 11.69
CA SER A 75 19.13 -0.89 10.27
C SER A 75 17.87 -1.21 9.47
N GLY A 76 17.93 -1.11 8.15
CA GLY A 76 16.86 -1.49 7.24
C GLY A 76 16.08 -0.27 6.73
N PRO A 77 15.03 -0.50 5.91
CA PRO A 77 14.41 0.57 5.12
C PRO A 77 13.93 1.77 5.94
N LEU A 78 13.31 1.55 7.09
CA LEU A 78 12.88 2.62 7.99
C LEU A 78 14.05 3.42 8.58
N PHE A 79 15.11 2.74 9.02
CA PHE A 79 16.31 3.41 9.52
C PHE A 79 16.96 4.25 8.42
N ASP A 80 17.20 3.65 7.25
CA ASP A 80 17.88 4.30 6.13
C ASP A 80 17.07 5.51 5.61
N TYR A 81 15.74 5.39 5.58
CA TYR A 81 14.87 6.49 5.18
C TYR A 81 14.92 7.65 6.19
N VAL A 82 14.78 7.37 7.48
CA VAL A 82 14.87 8.39 8.54
C VAL A 82 16.24 9.08 8.52
N ALA A 83 17.33 8.32 8.38
CA ALA A 83 18.68 8.88 8.28
C ALA A 83 18.85 9.78 7.04
N ASN A 84 18.33 9.38 5.88
CA ASN A 84 18.35 10.23 4.68
C ASN A 84 17.52 11.51 4.85
N ARG A 85 16.36 11.41 5.49
CA ARG A 85 15.53 12.58 5.79
C ARG A 85 16.13 13.47 6.86
N LEU A 86 16.94 12.95 7.78
CA LEU A 86 17.71 13.74 8.73
C LEU A 86 18.70 14.66 8.01
N LEU A 87 19.43 14.14 7.01
CA LEU A 87 20.34 14.96 6.21
C LEU A 87 19.56 16.06 5.46
N ALA A 88 18.43 15.70 4.85
CA ALA A 88 17.59 16.64 4.11
C ALA A 88 17.01 17.74 5.01
N SER A 89 16.73 17.44 6.28
CA SER A 89 16.12 18.40 7.20
C SER A 89 17.09 19.50 7.67
N PHE A 90 18.40 19.34 7.45
CA PHE A 90 19.37 20.41 7.66
C PHE A 90 19.43 21.44 6.52
N ASP A 91 18.76 21.21 5.38
CA ASP A 91 18.70 22.15 4.25
C ASP A 91 20.05 22.79 3.90
N LEU A 92 21.05 21.94 3.63
CA LEU A 92 22.43 22.38 3.44
C LEU A 92 22.59 23.23 2.16
N PRO A 93 23.42 24.29 2.19
CA PRO A 93 24.26 24.71 3.31
C PRO A 93 23.60 25.70 4.29
N GLY A 94 22.35 26.13 4.03
CA GLY A 94 21.71 27.25 4.70
C GLY A 94 21.20 26.95 6.11
N GLY A 95 20.57 25.79 6.33
CA GLY A 95 19.91 25.48 7.60
C GLY A 95 20.79 25.54 8.85
N PRO A 96 22.06 25.06 8.85
CA PRO A 96 22.93 25.21 10.03
C PRO A 96 23.18 26.68 10.42
N LEU A 97 23.15 27.61 9.47
CA LEU A 97 23.33 29.03 9.76
C LEU A 97 22.16 29.62 10.53
N GLU A 98 20.93 29.16 10.28
CA GLU A 98 19.73 29.57 11.02
C GLU A 98 19.83 29.11 12.49
N TYR A 99 20.24 27.86 12.72
CA TYR A 99 20.52 27.36 14.06
C TYR A 99 21.62 28.16 14.77
N ILE A 100 22.78 28.35 14.13
CA ILE A 100 23.91 29.09 14.71
C ILE A 100 23.50 30.53 15.06
N GLY A 101 22.80 31.21 14.16
CA GLY A 101 22.32 32.57 14.38
C GLY A 101 21.36 32.66 15.56
N ALA A 102 20.34 31.81 15.59
CA ALA A 102 19.29 31.85 16.61
C ALA A 102 19.77 31.36 18.00
N MET A 103 20.70 30.40 18.05
CA MET A 103 21.29 29.89 19.29
C MET A 103 22.42 30.76 19.84
N SER A 104 22.96 31.69 19.04
CA SER A 104 24.08 32.55 19.44
C SER A 104 23.76 33.33 20.73
N PRO A 105 24.62 33.31 21.76
CA PRO A 105 24.45 34.13 22.97
C PRO A 105 24.49 35.63 22.67
N LEU A 106 25.05 36.02 21.52
CA LEU A 106 25.15 37.41 21.08
C LEU A 106 23.86 37.92 20.44
N LEU A 107 22.94 37.03 20.04
CA LEU A 107 21.62 37.45 19.56
C LEU A 107 20.79 37.91 20.77
N PRO A 108 20.31 39.17 20.80
CA PRO A 108 19.45 39.64 21.88
C PRO A 108 18.04 39.03 21.78
N ASP A 109 17.28 39.05 22.89
CA ASP A 109 15.95 38.43 22.95
C ASP A 109 14.94 39.08 21.99
N VAL A 110 15.05 40.38 21.73
CA VAL A 110 14.28 41.07 20.68
C VAL A 110 14.57 40.50 19.28
N GLY A 111 15.79 40.04 19.03
CA GLY A 111 16.19 39.39 17.78
C GLY A 111 15.57 38.01 17.63
N ARG A 112 15.58 37.19 18.69
CA ARG A 112 14.85 35.89 18.71
C ARG A 112 13.35 36.09 18.54
N SER A 113 12.79 37.12 19.18
CA SER A 113 11.39 37.50 19.04
C SER A 113 11.03 37.89 17.60
N ALA A 114 11.95 38.52 16.86
CA ALA A 114 11.76 38.80 15.44
C ALA A 114 11.73 37.50 14.60
N ILE A 115 12.61 36.54 14.90
CA ILE A 115 12.62 35.22 14.25
C ILE A 115 11.31 34.48 14.51
N ILE A 116 10.80 34.48 15.75
CA ILE A 116 9.51 33.86 16.11
C ILE A 116 8.35 34.47 15.30
N ARG A 117 8.30 35.81 15.18
CA ARG A 117 7.25 36.48 14.39
C ARG A 117 7.33 36.14 12.90
N GLN A 118 8.54 36.04 12.36
CA GLN A 118 8.74 35.60 10.97
C GLN A 118 8.27 34.15 10.80
N ALA A 119 8.66 33.26 11.71
CA ALA A 119 8.24 31.87 11.70
C ALA A 119 6.72 31.73 11.71
N TRP A 120 6.01 32.51 12.52
CA TRP A 120 4.55 32.53 12.51
C TRP A 120 3.97 32.97 11.16
N ALA A 121 4.55 33.99 10.52
CA ALA A 121 4.12 34.45 9.20
C ALA A 121 4.25 33.35 8.13
N ASP A 122 5.19 32.42 8.30
CA ASP A 122 5.43 31.30 7.38
C ASP A 122 4.62 30.05 7.76
N ILE A 123 4.45 29.76 9.06
CA ILE A 123 3.70 28.60 9.57
C ILE A 123 2.21 28.73 9.26
N ARG A 124 1.62 29.92 9.50
CA ARG A 124 0.19 30.15 9.33
C ARG A 124 -0.32 29.73 7.94
N PRO A 125 0.25 30.19 6.81
CA PRO A 125 -0.21 29.81 5.49
C PRO A 125 -0.01 28.33 5.17
N ASP A 126 0.95 27.63 5.80
CA ASP A 126 1.07 26.18 5.66
C ASP A 126 -0.13 25.46 6.32
N ILE A 127 -0.48 25.82 7.56
CA ILE A 127 -1.61 25.20 8.27
C ILE A 127 -2.96 25.58 7.63
N ASP A 128 -3.15 26.85 7.27
CA ASP A 128 -4.37 27.33 6.61
C ASP A 128 -4.58 26.64 5.25
N ALA A 129 -3.49 26.19 4.60
CA ALA A 129 -3.52 25.41 3.37
C ALA A 129 -3.48 23.89 3.58
N GLN A 130 -3.77 23.40 4.80
CA GLN A 130 -3.84 21.98 5.15
C GLN A 130 -2.52 21.21 4.94
N ARG A 131 -1.37 21.86 5.20
CA ARG A 131 -0.05 21.24 5.18
C ARG A 131 0.61 21.29 6.55
N LEU A 132 1.37 20.26 6.89
CA LEU A 132 2.20 20.24 8.09
C LEU A 132 3.38 21.22 7.92
N SER A 133 3.72 21.99 8.95
CA SER A 133 4.82 22.96 8.88
C SER A 133 5.99 22.51 9.76
N PRO A 134 7.14 22.10 9.19
CA PRO A 134 8.31 21.71 9.95
C PRO A 134 8.99 22.94 10.54
N ILE A 135 9.44 22.80 11.79
CA ILE A 135 10.09 23.88 12.52
C ILE A 135 11.37 23.39 13.20
N GLY A 136 12.37 24.26 13.21
CA GLY A 136 13.54 24.16 14.06
C GLY A 136 13.25 24.86 15.38
N VAL A 137 13.53 24.19 16.49
CA VAL A 137 13.30 24.68 17.86
C VAL A 137 14.64 24.88 18.54
N ILE A 138 14.90 26.12 19.00
CA ILE A 138 16.14 26.50 19.66
C ILE A 138 16.03 26.23 21.16
N LYS A 139 16.79 25.24 21.63
CA LYS A 139 16.77 24.77 23.02
C LYS A 139 18.00 25.15 23.82
N VAL A 140 19.02 25.69 23.16
CA VAL A 140 20.27 26.09 23.81
C VAL A 140 20.70 27.48 23.37
N ARG A 141 21.40 28.18 24.26
CA ARG A 141 22.17 29.38 23.94
C ARG A 141 23.64 29.03 23.96
N SER A 142 24.28 28.92 22.80
CA SER A 142 25.67 28.49 22.68
C SER A 142 26.39 29.14 21.50
N ALA A 143 27.66 29.47 21.69
CA ALA A 143 28.55 29.94 20.62
C ALA A 143 29.23 28.78 19.88
N LEU A 144 29.08 27.54 20.34
CA LEU A 144 29.73 26.37 19.77
C LEU A 144 28.86 25.76 18.67
N VAL A 145 29.36 25.72 17.44
CA VAL A 145 28.69 25.09 16.29
C VAL A 145 28.38 23.60 16.56
N THR A 146 29.18 22.94 17.39
CA THR A 146 28.95 21.54 17.78
C THR A 146 27.70 21.34 18.65
N ASP A 147 27.13 22.40 19.23
CA ASP A 147 25.90 22.33 20.02
C ASP A 147 24.62 22.39 19.17
N ILE A 148 24.71 22.47 17.82
CA ILE A 148 23.53 22.48 16.94
C ILE A 148 22.62 21.27 17.22
N GLY A 149 23.20 20.08 17.44
CA GLY A 149 22.46 18.85 17.74
C GLY A 149 21.71 18.87 19.08
N ARG A 150 21.93 19.87 19.94
CA ARG A 150 21.17 20.06 21.18
C ARG A 150 19.87 20.85 20.97
N ASN A 151 19.68 21.42 19.78
CA ASN A 151 18.42 21.96 19.32
C ASN A 151 17.52 20.82 18.80
N HIS A 152 16.30 21.15 18.37
CA HIS A 152 15.29 20.14 18.05
C HIS A 152 14.55 20.47 16.74
N GLN A 153 13.87 19.49 16.18
CA GLN A 153 12.98 19.64 15.03
C GLN A 153 11.65 18.92 15.29
N CYS A 154 10.54 19.55 14.92
CA CYS A 154 9.19 19.00 15.04
C CYS A 154 8.29 19.49 13.90
N LEU A 155 7.05 18.99 13.83
CA LEU A 155 6.04 19.46 12.89
C LEU A 155 4.94 20.21 13.63
N VAL A 156 4.56 21.39 13.16
CA VAL A 156 3.32 22.05 13.53
C VAL A 156 2.19 21.48 12.67
N PHE A 157 1.10 21.04 13.30
CA PHE A 157 -0.11 20.57 12.62
C PHE A 157 -1.34 21.44 12.90
N GLY A 158 -1.19 22.46 13.73
CA GLY A 158 -2.31 23.26 14.18
C GLY A 158 -1.92 24.52 14.94
N TYR A 159 -2.84 25.46 15.03
CA TYR A 159 -2.72 26.62 15.91
C TYR A 159 -4.05 27.07 16.49
N ASP A 160 -4.00 27.67 17.67
CA ASP A 160 -5.06 28.50 18.25
C ASP A 160 -4.50 29.92 18.49
N LEU A 161 -5.20 30.94 18.02
CA LEU A 161 -4.81 32.34 18.15
C LEU A 161 -5.95 33.15 18.79
N ASP A 162 -5.73 33.61 20.01
CA ASP A 162 -6.62 34.53 20.75
C ASP A 162 -5.96 35.90 20.91
N GLY A 163 -6.38 36.85 20.07
CA GLY A 163 -5.69 38.14 19.95
C GLY A 163 -4.25 37.96 19.49
N SER A 164 -3.30 38.17 20.39
CA SER A 164 -1.86 37.95 20.16
C SER A 164 -1.30 36.68 20.80
N HIS A 165 -2.10 35.97 21.62
CA HIS A 165 -1.69 34.73 22.27
C HIS A 165 -1.83 33.59 21.26
N LEU A 166 -0.69 33.03 20.86
CA LEU A 166 -0.57 31.94 19.90
C LEU A 166 -0.20 30.65 20.64
N THR A 167 -0.97 29.60 20.40
CA THR A 167 -0.62 28.22 20.77
C THR A 167 -0.43 27.42 19.48
N LEU A 168 0.76 26.87 19.27
CA LEU A 168 1.06 25.94 18.19
C LEU A 168 0.93 24.50 18.70
N HIS A 169 0.29 23.64 17.92
CA HIS A 169 0.15 22.21 18.19
C HIS A 169 1.18 21.43 17.38
N THR A 170 1.96 20.56 18.03
CA THR A 170 3.11 19.92 17.39
C THR A 170 3.14 18.40 17.53
N PHE A 171 3.61 17.73 16.47
CA PHE A 171 4.15 16.38 16.56
C PHE A 171 5.62 16.49 16.97
N ASN A 172 5.94 16.06 18.20
CA ASN A 172 7.28 16.06 18.76
C ASN A 172 7.89 14.64 18.68
N PRO A 173 8.96 14.42 17.90
CA PRO A 173 9.61 13.10 17.82
C PRO A 173 10.11 12.52 19.15
N ASN A 174 10.35 13.36 20.17
CA ASN A 174 10.77 12.90 21.51
C ASN A 174 9.57 12.52 22.40
N SER A 175 8.34 12.74 21.93
CA SER A 175 7.08 12.41 22.60
C SER A 175 6.02 12.15 21.52
N ASN A 176 6.26 11.13 20.70
CA ASN A 176 5.68 10.94 19.37
C ASN A 176 4.15 10.86 19.28
N SER A 177 3.50 10.52 20.39
CA SER A 177 2.08 10.16 20.49
C SER A 177 1.27 11.21 21.22
N VAL A 178 1.92 12.31 21.65
CA VAL A 178 1.32 13.38 22.42
C VAL A 178 1.38 14.68 21.63
N ASP A 179 0.31 15.45 21.69
CA ASP A 179 0.27 16.83 21.22
C ASP A 179 1.08 17.70 22.19
N VAL A 180 2.28 18.11 21.76
CA VAL A 180 3.11 19.05 22.51
C VAL A 180 2.81 20.44 22.00
N THR A 181 2.38 21.33 22.88
CA THR A 181 2.00 22.70 22.50
C THR A 181 3.09 23.72 22.84
N LEU A 182 3.30 24.70 21.96
CA LEU A 182 4.16 25.85 22.19
C LEU A 182 3.30 27.12 22.27
N THR A 183 3.25 27.76 23.43
CA THR A 183 2.41 28.94 23.69
C THR A 183 3.25 30.20 23.85
N MET A 184 2.83 31.31 23.24
CA MET A 184 3.56 32.58 23.23
C MET A 184 2.64 33.78 23.00
N ASP A 185 3.02 34.97 23.48
CA ASP A 185 2.34 36.24 23.14
C ASP A 185 3.14 37.00 22.07
N LEU A 186 2.60 37.08 20.85
CA LEU A 186 3.25 37.73 19.70
C LEU A 186 3.38 39.26 19.85
N ALA A 187 2.60 39.87 20.74
CA ALA A 187 2.63 41.32 21.00
C ALA A 187 3.74 41.72 21.99
N ALA A 188 4.27 40.77 22.77
CA ALA A 188 5.36 41.03 23.71
C ALA A 188 6.62 41.48 22.97
N GLU A 189 7.34 42.48 23.51
CA GLU A 189 8.62 42.94 22.94
C GLU A 189 9.66 41.80 22.92
N ASN A 190 9.79 41.12 24.07
CA ASN A 190 10.56 39.90 24.24
C ASN A 190 9.60 38.72 24.43
N ILE A 191 9.45 37.91 23.40
CA ILE A 191 8.56 36.75 23.38
C ILE A 191 9.20 35.61 24.17
N THR A 192 8.45 35.06 25.13
CA THR A 192 8.75 33.80 25.81
C THR A 192 7.88 32.68 25.23
N ILE A 193 8.44 31.49 25.07
CA ILE A 193 7.72 30.31 24.59
C ILE A 193 7.58 29.33 25.75
N GLU A 194 6.35 28.99 26.10
CA GLU A 194 6.00 27.95 27.07
C GLU A 194 5.70 26.64 26.33
N SER A 195 6.50 25.60 26.58
CA SER A 195 6.25 24.26 26.06
C SER A 195 5.47 23.42 27.07
N SER A 196 4.44 22.70 26.64
CA SER A 196 3.63 21.85 27.53
C SER A 196 4.39 20.67 28.13
N ASP A 197 5.50 20.27 27.52
CA ASP A 197 6.39 19.22 28.03
C ASP A 197 7.49 19.75 28.97
N GLY A 198 7.49 21.05 29.27
CA GLY A 198 8.49 21.69 30.12
C GLY A 198 9.85 21.92 29.46
N THR A 199 9.98 21.68 28.16
CA THR A 199 11.22 21.97 27.42
C THR A 199 11.48 23.47 27.33
N ASP A 200 12.71 23.89 27.65
CA ASP A 200 13.17 25.26 27.40
C ASP A 200 13.24 25.55 25.90
N VAL A 201 12.53 26.59 25.45
CA VAL A 201 12.52 27.06 24.06
C VAL A 201 12.85 28.54 24.01
N PHE A 202 13.97 28.88 23.38
CA PHE A 202 14.45 30.27 23.26
C PHE A 202 14.00 30.96 21.97
N SER A 203 13.73 30.19 20.91
CA SER A 203 13.27 30.67 19.60
C SER A 203 12.79 29.47 18.78
N LEU A 204 12.06 29.74 17.69
CA LEU A 204 11.77 28.76 16.65
C LEU A 204 11.77 29.41 15.28
N PHE A 205 12.00 28.63 14.24
CA PHE A 205 11.89 29.06 12.84
C PHE A 205 11.31 27.94 11.98
N ARG A 206 10.69 28.28 10.85
CA ARG A 206 10.13 27.31 9.90
C ARG A 206 11.24 26.81 8.97
N THR A 207 11.46 25.49 8.89
CA THR A 207 12.52 24.93 8.03
C THR A 207 12.05 24.72 6.59
N ASN A 208 12.97 24.75 5.63
CA ASN A 208 12.65 24.41 4.25
C ASN A 208 12.42 22.91 4.09
N TYR A 209 11.34 22.57 3.41
CA TYR A 209 10.93 21.19 3.20
C TYR A 209 10.76 20.90 1.71
N HIS A 210 11.38 19.80 1.30
CA HIS A 210 11.21 19.22 -0.02
C HIS A 210 10.52 17.86 0.14
N PRO A 211 9.33 17.68 -0.45
CA PRO A 211 8.60 16.42 -0.35
C PRO A 211 9.37 15.30 -1.04
N VAL A 212 9.37 14.13 -0.42
CA VAL A 212 9.92 12.89 -0.97
C VAL A 212 8.88 11.80 -0.80
N PHE A 213 8.54 11.09 -1.88
CA PHE A 213 7.64 9.96 -1.79
C PHE A 213 8.36 8.78 -1.09
N PRO A 214 7.79 8.18 -0.02
CA PRO A 214 8.49 7.21 0.82
C PRO A 214 8.51 5.78 0.24
N ALA A 215 8.87 5.62 -1.05
CA ALA A 215 8.87 4.34 -1.75
C ALA A 215 9.60 3.18 -1.02
N PRO A 216 10.76 3.38 -0.38
CA PRO A 216 11.43 2.30 0.35
C PRO A 216 10.62 1.77 1.54
N LEU A 217 9.78 2.62 2.14
CA LEU A 217 8.92 2.24 3.26
C LEU A 217 7.68 1.49 2.77
N VAL A 218 7.22 1.78 1.56
CA VAL A 218 6.16 1.05 0.85
C VAL A 218 6.60 -0.38 0.52
N GLY A 219 7.88 -0.63 0.21
CA GLY A 219 8.40 -1.98 -0.03
C GLY A 219 8.56 -2.85 1.23
N SER A 220 8.80 -2.23 2.40
CA SER A 220 8.82 -2.93 3.71
C SER A 220 7.45 -3.01 4.37
N LEU A 221 6.50 -2.20 3.91
CA LEU A 221 5.08 -2.23 4.27
C LEU A 221 4.34 -2.94 3.15
N GLY A 222 4.34 -4.27 3.16
CA GLY A 222 3.61 -5.10 2.21
C GLY A 222 2.21 -4.53 1.91
N LEU A 223 2.09 -3.87 0.78
CA LEU A 223 0.85 -3.42 0.16
C LEU A 223 0.53 -4.51 -0.86
N ARG A 224 -0.64 -5.16 -0.88
CA ARG A 224 -1.98 -4.62 -0.62
C ARG A 224 -2.94 -5.71 -0.12
N HIS A 225 -2.81 -6.10 1.14
CA HIS A 225 -3.91 -6.79 1.85
C HIS A 225 -4.01 -6.44 3.35
N ARG A 226 -3.17 -5.52 3.85
CA ARG A 226 -3.07 -5.20 5.28
C ARG A 226 -3.33 -3.74 5.67
N LEU A 227 -3.56 -2.82 4.75
CA LEU A 227 -3.78 -1.40 5.12
C LEU A 227 -5.24 -0.98 5.26
N GLY A 228 -6.22 -1.86 5.06
CA GLY A 228 -7.63 -1.45 5.13
C GLY A 228 -8.01 -0.34 4.13
N ILE A 229 -7.13 -0.09 3.15
CA ILE A 229 -7.42 0.68 1.95
C ILE A 229 -8.08 -0.34 1.02
N ALA A 230 -9.39 -0.24 0.88
CA ALA A 230 -10.06 -0.89 -0.23
C ALA A 230 -9.64 -0.14 -1.49
N ASP A 231 -8.86 -0.82 -2.32
CA ASP A 231 -8.66 -0.44 -3.72
C ASP A 231 -9.61 -1.30 -4.55
N VAL A 232 -10.36 -0.65 -5.42
CA VAL A 232 -11.27 -1.33 -6.35
C VAL A 232 -10.98 -0.78 -7.73
N VAL A 233 -10.42 -1.60 -8.60
CA VAL A 233 -10.36 -1.29 -10.02
C VAL A 233 -11.67 -1.70 -10.69
N PHE A 234 -12.29 -0.77 -11.41
CA PHE A 234 -13.56 -0.99 -12.10
C PHE A 234 -13.59 -0.32 -13.46
N ALA A 235 -14.40 -0.85 -14.37
CA ALA A 235 -14.72 -0.23 -15.64
C ALA A 235 -15.97 0.66 -15.49
N ALA A 236 -15.86 1.94 -15.82
CA ALA A 236 -16.99 2.86 -15.87
C ALA A 236 -17.83 2.64 -17.15
N SER A 237 -18.97 3.35 -17.25
CA SER A 237 -19.78 3.34 -18.47
C SER A 237 -18.94 3.78 -19.68
N GLY A 238 -18.84 2.91 -20.69
CA GLY A 238 -17.96 3.13 -21.85
C GLY A 238 -16.60 2.46 -21.75
N GLY A 239 -16.32 1.68 -20.71
CA GLY A 239 -15.16 0.80 -20.59
C GLY A 239 -13.91 1.46 -19.99
N GLN A 240 -13.92 2.77 -19.71
CA GLN A 240 -12.77 3.43 -19.10
C GLN A 240 -12.49 2.84 -17.71
N LEU A 241 -11.26 2.39 -17.48
CA LEU A 241 -10.84 1.86 -16.19
C LEU A 241 -10.54 2.98 -15.19
N HIS A 242 -10.93 2.73 -13.94
CA HIS A 242 -10.71 3.60 -12.80
C HIS A 242 -10.21 2.80 -11.61
N ASP A 243 -9.30 3.41 -10.85
CA ASP A 243 -8.90 2.98 -9.51
C ASP A 243 -9.69 3.81 -8.50
N LEU A 244 -10.37 3.15 -7.57
CA LEU A 244 -11.06 3.76 -6.44
C LEU A 244 -10.32 3.35 -5.16
N SER A 245 -9.64 4.31 -4.55
CA SER A 245 -8.85 4.07 -3.33
C SER A 245 -9.38 4.90 -2.16
N LEU A 246 -9.43 4.29 -0.99
CA LEU A 246 -9.73 4.99 0.25
C LEU A 246 -8.46 5.67 0.81
N LEU A 247 -8.37 6.99 0.67
CA LEU A 247 -7.26 7.75 1.21
C LEU A 247 -7.48 8.07 2.70
N SER A 248 -6.53 7.67 3.54
CA SER A 248 -6.57 7.94 4.97
C SER A 248 -6.74 9.45 5.24
N GLY A 249 -7.79 9.83 5.97
CA GLY A 249 -8.11 11.23 6.29
C GLY A 249 -8.67 12.09 5.15
N ARG A 250 -8.76 11.56 3.91
CA ARG A 250 -9.32 12.29 2.74
C ARG A 250 -10.56 11.62 2.12
N GLY A 251 -10.89 10.41 2.54
CA GLY A 251 -12.02 9.65 2.02
C GLY A 251 -11.71 9.01 0.67
N TRP A 252 -12.76 8.55 -0.01
CA TRP A 252 -12.63 7.89 -1.31
C TRP A 252 -12.18 8.88 -2.39
N ALA A 253 -11.21 8.47 -3.19
CA ALA A 253 -10.79 9.18 -4.39
C ALA A 253 -10.72 8.21 -5.57
N THR A 254 -10.89 8.76 -6.77
CA THR A 254 -10.91 7.99 -8.01
C THR A 254 -9.88 8.54 -8.99
N TRP A 255 -9.13 7.66 -9.62
CA TRP A 255 -8.17 7.99 -10.66
C TRP A 255 -8.50 7.24 -11.93
N GLN A 256 -8.35 7.90 -13.07
CA GLN A 256 -8.49 7.25 -14.37
C GLN A 256 -7.21 6.47 -14.66
N LEU A 257 -7.36 5.21 -15.05
CA LEU A 257 -6.25 4.34 -15.43
C LEU A 257 -5.95 4.45 -16.93
N PRO A 258 -4.69 4.22 -17.35
CA PRO A 258 -4.33 4.21 -18.76
C PRO A 258 -4.88 2.96 -19.47
N GLY A 259 -4.80 2.95 -20.80
CA GLY A 259 -5.16 1.81 -21.64
C GLY A 259 -6.48 2.00 -22.41
N PRO A 260 -6.78 1.09 -23.37
CA PRO A 260 -8.03 1.13 -24.10
C PRO A 260 -9.25 0.83 -23.22
N PRO A 261 -10.47 1.16 -23.70
CA PRO A 261 -11.69 0.80 -23.00
C PRO A 261 -11.83 -0.71 -22.80
N ALA A 262 -12.11 -1.13 -21.58
CA ALA A 262 -12.44 -2.50 -21.23
C ALA A 262 -13.82 -2.90 -21.78
N ALA A 263 -13.90 -4.10 -22.37
CA ALA A 263 -15.15 -4.77 -22.73
C ALA A 263 -15.55 -5.85 -21.70
N GLY A 264 -14.70 -6.12 -20.72
CA GLY A 264 -14.89 -7.10 -19.67
C GLY A 264 -14.60 -6.54 -18.28
N SER A 265 -14.81 -7.35 -17.26
CA SER A 265 -14.47 -6.99 -15.88
C SER A 265 -12.95 -7.05 -15.68
N PRO A 266 -12.30 -6.00 -15.15
CA PRO A 266 -10.89 -6.07 -14.80
C PRO A 266 -10.66 -7.04 -13.62
N ARG A 267 -9.51 -7.70 -13.60
CA ARG A 267 -9.06 -8.56 -12.50
C ARG A 267 -7.71 -8.11 -11.98
N GLU A 268 -7.63 -7.93 -10.68
CA GLU A 268 -6.40 -7.59 -9.98
C GLU A 268 -5.65 -8.85 -9.54
N TYR A 269 -4.32 -8.78 -9.60
CA TYR A 269 -3.42 -9.73 -8.96
C TYR A 269 -2.07 -9.03 -8.66
N VAL A 270 -1.25 -9.66 -7.83
CA VAL A 270 0.04 -9.09 -7.40
C VAL A 270 1.12 -10.14 -7.55
N THR A 271 2.23 -9.76 -8.18
CA THR A 271 3.43 -10.61 -8.31
C THR A 271 4.39 -10.37 -7.15
N THR A 272 4.28 -11.16 -6.09
CA THR A 272 5.08 -10.97 -4.87
C THR A 272 6.50 -11.51 -4.94
N SER A 273 6.75 -12.54 -5.76
CA SER A 273 8.02 -13.29 -5.75
C SER A 273 9.19 -12.63 -6.45
N PHE A 274 8.98 -11.73 -7.43
CA PHE A 274 10.10 -11.19 -8.22
C PHE A 274 10.10 -9.68 -8.45
N ASP A 275 8.97 -9.06 -8.80
CA ASP A 275 8.93 -7.60 -9.09
C ASP A 275 8.01 -6.79 -8.19
N GLN A 276 7.22 -7.46 -7.33
CA GLN A 276 6.30 -6.82 -6.38
C GLN A 276 5.27 -5.90 -7.05
N ALA A 277 4.95 -6.16 -8.33
CA ALA A 277 4.06 -5.32 -9.11
C ALA A 277 2.59 -5.62 -8.80
N SER A 278 1.80 -4.55 -8.61
CA SER A 278 0.33 -4.64 -8.67
C SER A 278 -0.09 -4.63 -10.14
N ARG A 279 -0.94 -5.58 -10.51
CA ARG A 279 -1.32 -5.83 -11.91
C ARG A 279 -2.84 -5.87 -12.04
N VAL A 280 -3.35 -5.32 -13.14
CA VAL A 280 -4.75 -5.43 -13.54
C VAL A 280 -4.79 -6.01 -14.93
N VAL A 281 -5.51 -7.10 -15.13
CA VAL A 281 -5.76 -7.65 -16.46
C VAL A 281 -7.20 -7.51 -16.86
N TYR A 282 -7.44 -7.21 -18.13
CA TYR A 282 -8.77 -7.04 -18.66
C TYR A 282 -8.80 -7.35 -20.16
N ARG A 283 -9.98 -7.71 -20.65
CA ARG A 283 -10.27 -7.76 -22.08
C ARG A 283 -10.66 -6.37 -22.58
N GLY A 284 -9.95 -5.86 -23.57
CA GLY A 284 -10.26 -4.62 -24.25
C GLY A 284 -11.43 -4.74 -25.23
N ALA A 285 -12.00 -3.61 -25.65
CA ALA A 285 -13.00 -3.57 -26.73
C ALA A 285 -12.45 -3.93 -28.12
N ASP A 286 -11.13 -4.07 -28.21
CA ASP A 286 -10.38 -4.63 -29.34
C ASP A 286 -10.20 -6.15 -29.26
N GLU A 287 -10.84 -6.82 -28.29
CA GLU A 287 -10.76 -8.27 -28.05
C GLU A 287 -9.36 -8.75 -27.63
N HIS A 288 -8.43 -7.82 -27.36
CA HIS A 288 -7.10 -8.12 -26.85
C HIS A 288 -7.09 -8.19 -25.32
N LEU A 289 -6.09 -8.90 -24.79
CA LEU A 289 -5.75 -8.85 -23.38
C LEU A 289 -4.78 -7.70 -23.12
N HIS A 290 -5.14 -6.87 -22.15
CA HIS A 290 -4.32 -5.77 -21.67
C HIS A 290 -3.94 -6.00 -20.23
N GLU A 291 -2.70 -5.65 -19.89
CA GLU A 291 -2.23 -5.57 -18.52
C GLU A 291 -1.92 -4.12 -18.16
N LEU A 292 -2.43 -3.69 -17.02
CA LEU A 292 -1.90 -2.53 -16.34
C LEU A 292 -0.92 -2.99 -15.28
N SER A 293 0.26 -2.39 -15.23
CA SER A 293 1.24 -2.64 -14.17
C SER A 293 1.57 -1.34 -13.45
N LEU A 294 1.56 -1.38 -12.12
CA LEU A 294 1.94 -0.24 -11.30
C LEU A 294 3.45 -0.24 -11.06
N GLU A 295 4.14 0.74 -11.62
CA GLU A 295 5.57 0.90 -11.42
C GLU A 295 5.91 1.37 -9.99
N ALA A 296 7.16 1.15 -9.57
CA ALA A 296 7.69 1.64 -8.29
C ALA A 296 7.61 3.18 -8.14
N THR A 297 7.41 3.91 -9.24
CA THR A 297 7.18 5.36 -9.29
C THR A 297 5.76 5.76 -8.87
N GLY A 298 4.85 4.79 -8.73
CA GLY A 298 3.43 5.02 -8.42
C GLY A 298 2.56 5.34 -9.65
N LEU A 299 3.09 5.18 -10.86
CA LEU A 299 2.34 5.36 -12.10
C LEU A 299 1.94 4.03 -12.71
N TRP A 300 0.69 3.94 -13.14
CA TRP A 300 0.21 2.81 -13.94
C TRP A 300 0.74 2.94 -15.37
N THR A 301 1.20 1.83 -15.92
CA THR A 301 1.48 1.64 -17.35
C THR A 301 0.50 0.63 -17.93
N SER A 302 0.35 0.60 -19.26
CA SER A 302 -0.55 -0.31 -19.96
C SER A 302 0.21 -0.99 -21.09
N ASP A 303 0.12 -2.32 -21.13
CA ASP A 303 0.69 -3.19 -22.16
C ASP A 303 -0.40 -4.03 -22.83
N ASP A 304 -0.34 -4.14 -24.15
CA ASP A 304 -1.17 -5.06 -24.93
C ASP A 304 -0.48 -6.42 -25.00
N LEU A 305 -0.95 -7.35 -24.16
CA LEU A 305 -0.35 -8.68 -24.03
C LEU A 305 -0.63 -9.56 -25.26
N SER A 306 -1.78 -9.38 -25.92
CA SER A 306 -2.11 -10.11 -27.14
C SER A 306 -1.13 -9.76 -28.26
N VAL A 307 -0.85 -8.47 -28.46
CA VAL A 307 0.14 -8.01 -29.44
C VAL A 307 1.56 -8.44 -29.06
N LEU A 308 1.93 -8.29 -27.78
CA LEU A 308 3.26 -8.63 -27.30
C LEU A 308 3.62 -10.10 -27.52
N THR A 309 2.64 -10.99 -27.32
CA THR A 309 2.87 -12.45 -27.35
C THR A 309 2.40 -13.11 -28.64
N GLY A 310 1.57 -12.42 -29.43
CA GLY A 310 0.86 -13.01 -30.57
C GLY A 310 -0.17 -14.05 -30.14
N SER A 311 -0.74 -13.92 -28.93
CA SER A 311 -1.77 -14.84 -28.46
C SER A 311 -3.11 -14.60 -29.15
N PRO A 312 -3.98 -15.62 -29.23
CA PRO A 312 -5.33 -15.46 -29.77
C PRO A 312 -6.17 -14.39 -29.07
N GLU A 313 -7.21 -13.92 -29.77
CA GLU A 313 -8.19 -12.95 -29.26
C GLU A 313 -9.03 -13.55 -28.11
N ALA A 314 -9.35 -12.73 -27.12
CA ALA A 314 -10.08 -13.12 -25.93
C ALA A 314 -11.59 -12.95 -26.12
N ALA A 315 -12.34 -14.03 -25.88
CA ALA A 315 -13.81 -14.04 -25.87
C ALA A 315 -14.40 -14.03 -24.46
N GLY A 316 -13.61 -14.34 -23.44
CA GLY A 316 -13.99 -14.30 -22.02
C GLY A 316 -13.23 -13.25 -21.21
N ASP A 317 -13.71 -12.95 -20.02
CA ASP A 317 -12.96 -12.12 -19.07
C ASP A 317 -11.73 -12.91 -18.56
N PRO A 318 -10.54 -12.29 -18.47
CA PRO A 318 -9.33 -12.98 -18.00
C PRO A 318 -9.33 -13.17 -16.49
N SER A 319 -8.50 -14.08 -16.00
CA SER A 319 -8.16 -14.26 -14.59
C SER A 319 -6.65 -14.23 -14.42
N GLY A 320 -6.15 -13.27 -13.63
CA GLY A 320 -4.74 -13.19 -13.24
C GLY A 320 -4.49 -13.90 -11.91
N TYR A 321 -3.39 -14.63 -11.80
CA TYR A 321 -2.93 -15.27 -10.55
C TYR A 321 -1.43 -15.53 -10.59
N VAL A 322 -0.87 -15.91 -9.45
CA VAL A 322 0.59 -16.11 -9.31
C VAL A 322 0.87 -17.47 -8.69
N THR A 323 1.95 -18.10 -9.15
CA THR A 323 2.39 -19.43 -8.72
C THR A 323 3.77 -19.37 -8.09
N ASP A 324 3.91 -18.57 -7.03
CA ASP A 324 5.16 -18.30 -6.32
C ASP A 324 5.91 -19.58 -5.90
N ASP A 325 5.17 -20.55 -5.34
CA ASP A 325 5.73 -21.80 -4.83
C ASP A 325 5.77 -22.95 -5.85
N VAL A 326 5.30 -22.72 -7.09
CA VAL A 326 5.30 -23.74 -8.16
C VAL A 326 6.44 -23.49 -9.14
N ASP A 327 6.48 -22.30 -9.73
CA ASP A 327 7.46 -21.90 -10.74
C ASP A 327 7.70 -20.38 -10.83
N GLN A 328 7.25 -19.63 -9.82
CA GLN A 328 7.45 -18.17 -9.70
C GLN A 328 6.91 -17.37 -10.89
N ALA A 329 5.82 -17.84 -11.49
CA ALA A 329 5.23 -17.20 -12.66
C ALA A 329 4.02 -16.33 -12.30
N ALA A 330 3.96 -15.16 -12.94
CA ALA A 330 2.70 -14.45 -13.16
C ALA A 330 1.93 -15.18 -14.26
N ARG A 331 0.62 -15.35 -14.10
CA ARG A 331 -0.23 -16.08 -15.06
C ARG A 331 -1.51 -15.33 -15.34
N VAL A 332 -1.93 -15.34 -16.59
CA VAL A 332 -3.22 -14.80 -17.04
C VAL A 332 -3.91 -15.86 -17.87
N VAL A 333 -5.06 -16.32 -17.43
CA VAL A 333 -5.86 -17.32 -18.15
C VAL A 333 -7.13 -16.69 -18.70
N TYR A 334 -7.53 -17.10 -19.89
CA TYR A 334 -8.69 -16.56 -20.57
C TYR A 334 -9.26 -17.58 -21.55
N ARG A 335 -10.50 -17.34 -21.98
CA ARG A 335 -11.17 -18.13 -23.00
C ARG A 335 -11.03 -17.45 -24.37
N GLY A 336 -10.52 -18.18 -25.36
CA GLY A 336 -10.49 -17.76 -26.76
C GLY A 336 -11.84 -17.89 -27.45
N THR A 337 -11.98 -17.33 -28.65
CA THR A 337 -13.22 -17.35 -29.45
C THR A 337 -13.65 -18.75 -29.89
N ASP A 338 -12.72 -19.71 -29.93
CA ASP A 338 -12.96 -21.13 -30.20
C ASP A 338 -13.29 -21.95 -28.94
N GLY A 339 -13.37 -21.30 -27.79
CA GLY A 339 -13.62 -21.93 -26.50
C GLY A 339 -12.38 -22.55 -25.85
N HIS A 340 -11.19 -22.43 -26.45
CA HIS A 340 -9.97 -22.91 -25.81
C HIS A 340 -9.60 -22.07 -24.58
N VAL A 341 -9.10 -22.73 -23.53
CA VAL A 341 -8.54 -22.07 -22.36
C VAL A 341 -7.05 -21.85 -22.59
N LEU A 342 -6.68 -20.58 -22.68
CA LEU A 342 -5.34 -20.12 -23.03
C LEU A 342 -4.69 -19.51 -21.79
N GLU A 343 -3.38 -19.68 -21.67
CA GLU A 343 -2.56 -19.13 -20.59
C GLU A 343 -1.49 -18.23 -21.19
N LEU A 344 -1.32 -17.03 -20.63
CA LEU A 344 -0.10 -16.24 -20.72
C LEU A 344 0.68 -16.41 -19.41
N SER A 345 2.01 -16.54 -19.49
CA SER A 345 2.88 -16.63 -18.33
C SER A 345 4.14 -15.75 -18.44
N LEU A 346 4.56 -15.22 -17.31
CA LEU A 346 5.76 -14.39 -17.13
C LEU A 346 6.59 -14.91 -15.96
N THR A 347 7.82 -15.35 -16.23
CA THR A 347 8.80 -15.78 -15.22
C THR A 347 9.81 -14.67 -14.90
N PRO A 348 10.55 -14.74 -13.77
CA PRO A 348 11.50 -13.71 -13.38
C PRO A 348 12.58 -13.46 -14.44
N GLY A 349 12.74 -12.20 -14.87
CA GLY A 349 13.69 -11.81 -15.92
C GLY A 349 13.37 -12.30 -17.33
N GLY A 350 12.20 -12.92 -17.52
CA GLY A 350 11.71 -13.42 -18.81
C GLY A 350 10.88 -12.41 -19.59
N SER A 351 10.12 -12.93 -20.56
CA SER A 351 9.11 -12.19 -21.32
C SER A 351 7.81 -12.97 -21.29
N TRP A 352 6.69 -12.28 -21.48
CA TRP A 352 5.40 -12.94 -21.61
C TRP A 352 5.43 -13.97 -22.75
N THR A 353 4.94 -15.17 -22.46
CA THR A 353 4.73 -16.25 -23.44
C THR A 353 3.33 -16.80 -23.28
N TRP A 354 2.81 -17.52 -24.27
CA TRP A 354 1.47 -18.11 -24.19
C TRP A 354 1.43 -19.58 -24.59
N GLY A 355 0.40 -20.28 -24.13
CA GLY A 355 0.09 -21.67 -24.49
C GLY A 355 -1.40 -21.99 -24.40
N ASP A 356 -1.82 -23.02 -25.12
CA ASP A 356 -3.19 -23.52 -25.11
C ASP A 356 -3.32 -24.72 -24.18
N LEU A 357 -3.94 -24.52 -23.02
CA LEU A 357 -4.06 -25.55 -21.98
C LEU A 357 -5.04 -26.64 -22.37
N THR A 358 -6.14 -26.29 -23.04
CA THR A 358 -7.13 -27.25 -23.53
C THR A 358 -6.56 -28.16 -24.61
N ALA A 359 -5.84 -27.63 -25.59
CA ALA A 359 -5.18 -28.43 -26.63
C ALA A 359 -4.04 -29.28 -26.04
N LEU A 360 -3.27 -28.72 -25.10
CA LEU A 360 -2.17 -29.44 -24.44
C LEU A 360 -2.65 -30.67 -23.67
N THR A 361 -3.79 -30.56 -23.00
CA THR A 361 -4.32 -31.60 -22.10
C THR A 361 -5.39 -32.49 -22.75
N GLY A 362 -5.99 -32.04 -23.85
CA GLY A 362 -7.17 -32.66 -24.45
C GLY A 362 -8.46 -32.42 -23.66
N ALA A 363 -8.48 -31.38 -22.81
CA ALA A 363 -9.66 -31.03 -22.04
C ALA A 363 -10.76 -30.44 -22.94
N PRO A 364 -12.05 -30.64 -22.60
CA PRO A 364 -13.17 -30.06 -23.35
C PRO A 364 -13.11 -28.52 -23.45
N PRO A 365 -13.64 -27.91 -24.52
CA PRO A 365 -13.70 -26.46 -24.65
C PRO A 365 -14.56 -25.78 -23.56
N ALA A 366 -14.15 -24.59 -23.16
CA ALA A 366 -14.87 -23.73 -22.23
C ALA A 366 -16.01 -22.98 -22.91
N THR A 367 -17.12 -22.84 -22.19
CA THR A 367 -18.21 -21.88 -22.48
C THR A 367 -18.23 -20.74 -21.48
N GLY A 368 -17.87 -21.01 -20.23
CA GLY A 368 -17.72 -20.00 -19.17
C GLY A 368 -16.31 -19.41 -19.10
N ASP A 369 -16.18 -18.30 -18.38
CA ASP A 369 -14.88 -17.66 -18.17
C ASP A 369 -14.05 -18.43 -17.13
N PRO A 370 -12.73 -18.61 -17.36
CA PRO A 370 -11.87 -19.39 -16.48
C PRO A 370 -11.47 -18.61 -15.22
N SER A 371 -11.30 -19.32 -14.11
CA SER A 371 -10.78 -18.80 -12.84
C SER A 371 -9.47 -19.51 -12.49
N GLY A 372 -8.38 -18.74 -12.45
CA GLY A 372 -7.06 -19.22 -12.03
C GLY A 372 -6.85 -19.03 -10.52
N TYR A 373 -6.28 -20.04 -9.85
CA TYR A 373 -5.92 -19.96 -8.43
C TYR A 373 -4.79 -20.96 -8.13
N VAL A 374 -4.18 -20.82 -6.95
CA VAL A 374 -3.06 -21.66 -6.51
C VAL A 374 -3.37 -22.31 -5.16
N THR A 375 -2.96 -23.55 -4.98
CA THR A 375 -3.23 -24.35 -3.77
C THR A 375 -1.97 -24.66 -2.97
N ASP A 376 -1.24 -23.59 -2.59
CA ASP A 376 0.07 -23.64 -1.90
C ASP A 376 0.07 -24.58 -0.69
N ASP A 377 -0.95 -24.46 0.18
CA ASP A 377 -1.07 -25.19 1.44
C ASP A 377 -1.77 -26.56 1.31
N VAL A 378 -2.15 -26.96 0.10
CA VAL A 378 -2.88 -28.22 -0.17
C VAL A 378 -1.97 -29.23 -0.87
N ASP A 379 -1.50 -28.87 -2.05
CA ASP A 379 -0.68 -29.72 -2.91
C ASP A 379 0.23 -28.92 -3.87
N GLN A 380 0.36 -27.61 -3.64
CA GLN A 380 1.25 -26.71 -4.40
C GLN A 380 0.96 -26.73 -5.90
N ALA A 381 -0.30 -26.84 -6.29
CA ALA A 381 -0.69 -26.87 -7.69
C ALA A 381 -1.18 -25.50 -8.18
N ALA A 382 -0.80 -25.14 -9.41
CA ALA A 382 -1.52 -24.14 -10.18
C ALA A 382 -2.82 -24.76 -10.71
N ARG A 383 -3.94 -24.03 -10.64
CA ARG A 383 -5.25 -24.55 -11.03
C ARG A 383 -6.02 -23.53 -11.84
N VAL A 384 -6.77 -24.03 -12.82
CA VAL A 384 -7.70 -23.24 -13.63
C VAL A 384 -9.01 -24.01 -13.70
N VAL A 385 -10.09 -23.38 -13.24
CA VAL A 385 -11.44 -23.96 -13.34
C VAL A 385 -12.28 -23.20 -14.32
N TYR A 386 -13.09 -23.91 -15.08
CA TYR A 386 -14.00 -23.31 -16.06
C TYR A 386 -15.22 -24.21 -16.25
N ARG A 387 -16.25 -23.65 -16.88
CA ARG A 387 -17.46 -24.37 -17.24
C ARG A 387 -17.41 -24.83 -18.70
N GLY A 388 -17.61 -26.11 -18.92
CA GLY A 388 -17.75 -26.72 -20.26
C GLY A 388 -19.12 -26.45 -20.89
N THR A 389 -19.27 -26.80 -22.17
CA THR A 389 -20.53 -26.65 -22.93
C THR A 389 -21.70 -27.47 -22.38
N ASP A 390 -21.41 -28.52 -21.65
CA ASP A 390 -22.36 -29.41 -20.97
C ASP A 390 -22.68 -28.96 -19.53
N GLY A 391 -22.17 -27.79 -19.12
CA GLY A 391 -22.36 -27.28 -17.76
C GLY A 391 -21.44 -27.95 -16.73
N HIS A 392 -20.56 -28.88 -17.11
CA HIS A 392 -19.62 -29.47 -16.17
C HIS A 392 -18.55 -28.45 -15.74
N VAL A 393 -18.17 -28.50 -14.46
CA VAL A 393 -17.04 -27.75 -13.92
C VAL A 393 -15.78 -28.58 -14.10
N LEU A 394 -14.90 -28.10 -14.96
CA LEU A 394 -13.66 -28.75 -15.33
C LEU A 394 -12.48 -28.04 -14.68
N GLU A 395 -11.49 -28.81 -14.26
CA GLU A 395 -10.24 -28.32 -13.67
C GLU A 395 -9.06 -28.69 -14.58
N LEU A 396 -8.22 -27.71 -14.88
CA LEU A 396 -6.84 -27.90 -15.34
C LEU A 396 -5.92 -27.71 -14.13
N SER A 397 -4.94 -28.59 -13.94
CA SER A 397 -3.98 -28.48 -12.84
C SER A 397 -2.54 -28.80 -13.26
N LEU A 398 -1.60 -28.07 -12.66
CA LEU A 398 -0.16 -28.22 -12.81
C LEU A 398 0.48 -28.41 -11.43
N ALA A 399 0.93 -29.63 -11.15
CA ALA A 399 1.73 -29.93 -9.96
C ALA A 399 3.19 -29.46 -10.11
N PRO A 400 3.94 -29.26 -9.00
CA PRO A 400 5.35 -28.85 -9.06
C PRO A 400 6.21 -29.80 -9.90
N GLY A 401 6.92 -29.26 -10.89
CA GLY A 401 7.76 -30.04 -11.82
C GLY A 401 6.98 -31.00 -12.73
N GLY A 402 5.64 -30.92 -12.73
CA GLY A 402 4.75 -31.76 -13.51
C GLY A 402 4.43 -31.18 -14.89
N ARG A 403 3.35 -31.69 -15.47
CA ARG A 403 2.72 -31.17 -16.69
C ARG A 403 1.27 -30.84 -16.39
N TRP A 404 0.69 -29.95 -17.17
CA TRP A 404 -0.75 -29.71 -17.12
C TRP A 404 -1.53 -31.01 -17.35
N THR A 405 -2.53 -31.23 -16.52
CA THR A 405 -3.52 -32.31 -16.63
C THR A 405 -4.91 -31.74 -16.42
N TRP A 406 -5.96 -32.53 -16.66
CA TRP A 406 -7.33 -32.09 -16.43
C TRP A 406 -8.19 -33.14 -15.72
N GLY A 407 -9.26 -32.69 -15.08
CA GLY A 407 -10.27 -33.53 -14.44
C GLY A 407 -11.65 -32.86 -14.47
N ASP A 408 -12.69 -33.69 -14.39
CA ASP A 408 -14.08 -33.26 -14.35
C ASP A 408 -14.60 -33.33 -12.92
N LEU A 409 -14.74 -32.18 -12.25
CA LEU A 409 -15.16 -32.11 -10.85
C LEU A 409 -16.64 -32.47 -10.69
N THR A 410 -17.48 -32.08 -11.67
CA THR A 410 -18.90 -32.41 -11.70
C THR A 410 -19.10 -33.92 -11.75
N ALA A 411 -18.46 -34.61 -12.70
CA ALA A 411 -18.56 -36.06 -12.82
C ALA A 411 -17.93 -36.80 -11.63
N LEU A 412 -16.77 -36.33 -11.15
CA LEU A 412 -16.05 -36.97 -10.04
C LEU A 412 -16.89 -37.00 -8.75
N THR A 413 -17.70 -35.97 -8.52
CA THR A 413 -18.48 -35.81 -7.27
C THR A 413 -19.97 -36.02 -7.45
N SER A 414 -20.44 -36.26 -8.67
CA SER A 414 -21.87 -36.31 -9.03
C SER A 414 -22.63 -35.02 -8.65
N ALA A 415 -21.95 -33.88 -8.75
CA ALA A 415 -22.54 -32.58 -8.47
C ALA A 415 -23.53 -32.16 -9.58
N PRO A 416 -24.46 -31.24 -9.29
CA PRO A 416 -25.26 -30.57 -10.32
C PRO A 416 -24.41 -29.85 -11.38
N GLU A 417 -24.99 -29.65 -12.56
CA GLU A 417 -24.37 -28.88 -13.63
C GLU A 417 -24.39 -27.37 -13.31
N ALA A 418 -23.32 -26.68 -13.70
CA ALA A 418 -23.17 -25.25 -13.51
C ALA A 418 -23.92 -24.43 -14.57
N ALA A 419 -24.71 -23.47 -14.10
CA ALA A 419 -25.33 -22.43 -14.92
C ALA A 419 -24.57 -21.10 -14.88
N GLY A 420 -23.75 -20.86 -13.85
CA GLY A 420 -22.81 -19.75 -13.75
C GLY A 420 -21.36 -20.18 -13.95
N ASP A 421 -20.46 -19.21 -14.07
CA ASP A 421 -19.03 -19.48 -14.17
C ASP A 421 -18.43 -19.83 -12.80
N PRO A 422 -17.54 -20.83 -12.71
CA PRO A 422 -16.96 -21.26 -11.45
C PRO A 422 -15.87 -20.30 -10.97
N SER A 423 -15.71 -20.19 -9.65
CA SER A 423 -14.67 -19.38 -9.01
C SER A 423 -13.87 -20.22 -8.02
N GLY A 424 -12.55 -20.27 -8.21
CA GLY A 424 -11.61 -20.98 -7.35
C GLY A 424 -11.03 -20.09 -6.25
N TYR A 425 -10.90 -20.60 -5.02
CA TYR A 425 -10.25 -19.92 -3.90
C TYR A 425 -9.69 -20.92 -2.89
N VAL A 426 -8.91 -20.42 -1.90
CA VAL A 426 -8.30 -21.26 -0.85
C VAL A 426 -8.60 -20.71 0.54
N THR A 427 -9.01 -21.59 1.46
CA THR A 427 -9.18 -21.27 2.88
C THR A 427 -7.95 -21.68 3.69
N ARG A 428 -6.95 -20.81 3.77
CA ARG A 428 -5.64 -21.13 4.39
C ARG A 428 -5.67 -21.35 5.90
N THR A 429 -6.52 -20.64 6.63
CA THR A 429 -6.48 -20.60 8.10
C THR A 429 -7.49 -21.52 8.80
N ILE A 430 -8.59 -21.86 8.13
CA ILE A 430 -9.67 -22.65 8.75
C ILE A 430 -9.39 -24.15 8.61
N ASP A 431 -9.20 -24.60 7.36
CA ASP A 431 -9.12 -26.02 7.03
C ASP A 431 -8.12 -26.35 5.91
N ARG A 432 -7.40 -25.34 5.39
CA ARG A 432 -6.42 -25.47 4.32
C ARG A 432 -7.01 -26.18 3.10
N ALA A 433 -8.17 -25.73 2.65
CA ALA A 433 -8.88 -26.36 1.56
C ALA A 433 -8.80 -25.54 0.27
N ALA A 434 -8.65 -26.23 -0.85
CA ALA A 434 -8.96 -25.71 -2.17
C ALA A 434 -10.48 -25.78 -2.37
N ARG A 435 -11.07 -24.70 -2.89
CA ARG A 435 -12.52 -24.56 -3.01
C ARG A 435 -12.87 -24.02 -4.39
N VAL A 436 -13.95 -24.55 -4.95
CA VAL A 436 -14.51 -24.10 -6.23
C VAL A 436 -16.00 -23.93 -6.05
N VAL A 437 -16.51 -22.71 -6.22
CA VAL A 437 -17.94 -22.40 -6.10
C VAL A 437 -18.55 -22.07 -7.45
N TYR A 438 -19.80 -22.45 -7.64
CA TYR A 438 -20.56 -22.12 -8.85
C TYR A 438 -22.07 -22.00 -8.54
N LEU A 439 -22.82 -21.40 -9.46
CA LEU A 439 -24.28 -21.36 -9.41
C LEU A 439 -24.85 -22.46 -10.32
N ASP A 440 -25.75 -23.29 -9.82
CA ASP A 440 -26.49 -24.26 -10.64
C ASP A 440 -27.73 -23.63 -11.30
N ALA A 441 -28.41 -24.39 -12.17
CA ALA A 441 -29.61 -23.90 -12.87
C ALA A 441 -30.82 -23.66 -11.94
N ALA A 442 -30.81 -24.22 -10.73
CA ALA A 442 -31.83 -23.99 -9.71
C ALA A 442 -31.53 -22.74 -8.86
N GLY A 443 -30.37 -22.11 -9.06
CA GLY A 443 -29.91 -20.95 -8.28
C GLY A 443 -29.28 -21.33 -6.95
N HIS A 444 -28.88 -22.60 -6.76
CA HIS A 444 -28.13 -23.04 -5.59
C HIS A 444 -26.63 -22.80 -5.78
N ILE A 445 -25.95 -22.51 -4.68
CA ILE A 445 -24.50 -22.35 -4.65
C ILE A 445 -23.89 -23.71 -4.34
N GLY A 446 -23.30 -24.32 -5.35
CA GLY A 446 -22.53 -25.56 -5.22
C GLY A 446 -21.08 -25.26 -4.86
N GLU A 447 -20.46 -26.11 -4.04
CA GLU A 447 -19.05 -26.02 -3.69
C GLU A 447 -18.35 -27.37 -3.83
N PHE A 448 -17.25 -27.40 -4.57
CA PHE A 448 -16.27 -28.48 -4.51
C PHE A 448 -15.19 -28.11 -3.51
N THR A 449 -14.78 -29.05 -2.65
CA THR A 449 -13.73 -28.86 -1.65
C THR A 449 -12.71 -29.98 -1.73
N LEU A 450 -11.43 -29.63 -1.71
CA LEU A 450 -10.29 -30.53 -1.62
C LEU A 450 -9.41 -30.14 -0.43
N ILE A 451 -9.25 -31.06 0.52
CA ILE A 451 -8.37 -30.92 1.68
C ILE A 451 -7.11 -31.80 1.51
N PRO A 452 -6.01 -31.51 2.22
CA PRO A 452 -4.76 -32.25 2.06
C PRO A 452 -4.94 -33.76 2.26
N GLY A 453 -4.56 -34.55 1.25
CA GLY A 453 -4.62 -36.01 1.27
C GLY A 453 -6.01 -36.63 1.02
N ALA A 454 -7.02 -35.84 0.67
CA ALA A 454 -8.36 -36.32 0.34
C ALA A 454 -8.65 -36.24 -1.17
N ALA A 455 -9.80 -36.77 -1.58
CA ALA A 455 -10.39 -36.52 -2.89
C ALA A 455 -11.30 -35.28 -2.84
N TRP A 456 -11.61 -34.70 -4.00
CA TRP A 456 -12.65 -33.70 -4.14
C TRP A 456 -13.99 -34.21 -3.62
N HIS A 457 -14.72 -33.36 -2.91
CA HIS A 457 -16.10 -33.62 -2.49
C HIS A 457 -16.99 -32.41 -2.80
N TYR A 458 -18.29 -32.65 -2.94
CA TYR A 458 -19.29 -31.63 -3.24
C TYR A 458 -20.19 -31.35 -2.04
N ALA A 459 -20.60 -30.09 -1.88
CA ALA A 459 -21.64 -29.65 -0.95
C ALA A 459 -22.54 -28.58 -1.60
N ASP A 460 -23.82 -28.59 -1.24
CA ASP A 460 -24.76 -27.51 -1.56
C ASP A 460 -24.76 -26.49 -0.39
N LEU A 461 -24.17 -25.33 -0.62
CA LEU A 461 -24.05 -24.26 0.38
C LEU A 461 -25.40 -23.59 0.66
N SER A 462 -26.30 -23.57 -0.32
CA SER A 462 -27.66 -23.03 -0.15
C SER A 462 -28.50 -23.87 0.81
N GLN A 463 -28.17 -25.16 0.98
CA GLN A 463 -28.86 -26.06 1.92
C GLN A 463 -28.18 -26.19 3.28
N THR A 464 -26.89 -25.86 3.40
CA THR A 464 -26.11 -26.02 4.65
C THR A 464 -26.10 -24.77 5.53
N ALA A 465 -26.45 -23.60 5.01
CA ALA A 465 -26.67 -22.39 5.82
C ALA A 465 -27.97 -22.51 6.64
N ALA A 466 -27.87 -22.50 7.98
CA ALA A 466 -29.04 -22.40 8.84
C ALA A 466 -29.81 -21.10 8.51
N PRO A 467 -31.14 -21.14 8.25
CA PRO A 467 -31.87 -20.01 7.70
C PRO A 467 -32.02 -18.91 8.76
N LEU A 468 -31.13 -17.92 8.75
CA LEU A 468 -31.40 -16.61 9.32
C LEU A 468 -32.16 -15.78 8.27
N GLY A 469 -33.42 -16.14 8.04
CA GLY A 469 -34.26 -15.57 6.98
C GLY A 469 -34.30 -16.46 5.73
N GLY A 470 -35.44 -16.47 5.03
CA GLY A 470 -35.73 -17.42 3.94
C GLY A 470 -34.67 -17.44 2.83
N LEU A 471 -34.59 -18.58 2.12
CA LEU A 471 -33.71 -18.78 0.96
C LEU A 471 -33.87 -17.60 -0.02
N VAL A 472 -32.77 -16.88 -0.28
CA VAL A 472 -32.70 -15.87 -1.35
C VAL A 472 -31.96 -16.51 -2.51
N THR A 473 -32.57 -16.48 -3.71
CA THR A 473 -31.95 -16.98 -4.93
C THR A 473 -30.86 -16.01 -5.40
N ALA A 474 -29.65 -16.52 -5.63
CA ALA A 474 -28.60 -15.73 -6.27
C ALA A 474 -28.90 -15.59 -7.78
N THR A 475 -28.67 -14.41 -8.34
CA THR A 475 -28.96 -14.08 -9.76
C THR A 475 -27.70 -13.87 -10.61
N GLY A 476 -26.51 -13.93 -9.99
CA GLY A 476 -25.22 -13.83 -10.65
C GLY A 476 -24.23 -14.89 -10.13
N PRO A 477 -23.12 -15.14 -10.84
CA PRO A 477 -22.12 -16.12 -10.43
C PRO A 477 -21.48 -15.73 -9.09
N PRO A 478 -21.27 -16.67 -8.17
CA PRO A 478 -20.61 -16.40 -6.89
C PRO A 478 -19.12 -16.11 -7.11
N HIS A 479 -18.58 -15.15 -6.36
CA HIS A 479 -17.14 -14.91 -6.27
C HIS A 479 -16.64 -15.33 -4.89
N GLY A 480 -15.69 -16.27 -4.85
CA GLY A 480 -15.03 -16.67 -3.61
C GLY A 480 -13.93 -15.70 -3.23
N CYS A 481 -13.91 -15.21 -1.99
CA CYS A 481 -12.78 -14.50 -1.42
C CYS A 481 -12.49 -15.03 -0.01
N ALA A 482 -11.22 -15.24 0.32
CA ALA A 482 -10.79 -15.61 1.66
C ALA A 482 -9.92 -14.51 2.26
N THR A 483 -10.45 -13.76 3.22
CA THR A 483 -9.66 -12.80 4.01
C THR A 483 -9.08 -13.51 5.24
N PRO A 484 -7.82 -13.27 5.64
CA PRO A 484 -7.34 -13.74 6.93
C PRO A 484 -8.15 -13.04 8.04
N ILE A 485 -9.00 -13.79 8.74
CA ILE A 485 -9.54 -13.33 10.03
C ILE A 485 -8.42 -13.51 11.04
N SER A 486 -7.71 -12.42 11.37
CA SER A 486 -6.90 -12.36 12.58
C SER A 486 -7.86 -12.29 13.76
N LEU A 487 -8.08 -13.42 14.44
CA LEU A 487 -8.73 -13.46 15.76
C LEU A 487 -7.79 -12.96 16.84
#